data_AF-A0A936ULV6-F1
#
_entry.id   AF-A0A936ULV6-F1
#
_cell.length_a   1.000
_cell.length_b   1.000
_cell.length_c   1.000
_cell.angle_alpha   90.00
_cell.angle_beta   90.00
_cell.angle_gamma   90.00
#
_symmetry.space_group_name_H-M   'P 1'
#
loop_
_entity.id
_entity.type
_entity.pdbx_description
1 polymer ?
#
loop_
_entity_poly.entity_id
_entity_poly.type
_entity_poly.pdbx_seq_one_letter_code
_entity_poly.pdbx_strand_id
1 'polypeptide(L)'
;MRKAAHALSLLLHPVWMPTAALALALALDPLLAMMIPERGRQMLLGMIFLMTAVFPITSTLLMLRSGTVSALAMPHRQERGAPYLVTLVYFAMAYYLLRRTPLHPAVLAIFTGILLSTLGLLLLGLRWKVSAHMAGIGGVVGMVIGLGLMHGASTSLVPVLFVLAGLLGSARMMVSDHTWGEVSSGMALGLCCTLGCLLFGVYF
;
A
#
# COMPACT_ATOMS: atom_id res chain seq x y z
N MET A 1 -15.96 19.97 7.66
CA MET A 1 -15.89 18.49 7.76
C MET A 1 -15.47 17.81 6.46
N ARG A 2 -16.19 17.93 5.33
CA ARG A 2 -15.80 17.28 4.05
C ARG A 2 -14.40 17.64 3.54
N LYS A 3 -13.98 18.92 3.63
CA LYS A 3 -12.62 19.36 3.21
C LYS A 3 -11.51 18.62 3.97
N ALA A 4 -11.66 18.45 5.29
CA ALA A 4 -10.72 17.71 6.12
C ALA A 4 -10.67 16.22 5.74
N ALA A 5 -11.83 15.60 5.46
CA ALA A 5 -11.88 14.21 5.00
C ALA A 5 -11.19 14.02 3.63
N HIS A 6 -11.35 14.95 2.69
CA HIS A 6 -10.60 14.94 1.43
C HIS A 6 -9.10 15.08 1.66
N ALA A 7 -8.67 16.05 2.48
CA ALA A 7 -7.26 16.27 2.78
C ALA A 7 -6.61 15.04 3.43
N LEU A 8 -7.26 14.45 4.43
CA LEU A 8 -6.74 13.25 5.11
C LEU A 8 -6.55 12.09 4.13
N SER A 9 -7.46 11.97 3.17
CA SER A 9 -7.43 10.88 2.20
C SER A 9 -6.40 11.08 1.10
N LEU A 10 -6.08 12.33 0.78
CA LEU A 10 -4.97 12.67 -0.10
C LEU A 10 -3.62 12.41 0.58
N LEU A 11 -3.50 12.76 1.88
CA LEU A 11 -2.30 12.54 2.67
C LEU A 11 -2.03 11.04 2.88
N LEU A 12 -3.08 10.27 3.17
CA LEU A 12 -3.01 8.82 3.37
C LEU A 12 -3.45 8.05 2.10
N HIS A 13 -3.13 8.59 0.93
CA HIS A 13 -3.47 7.95 -0.33
C HIS A 13 -2.67 6.64 -0.51
N PRO A 14 -3.28 5.56 -1.05
CA PRO A 14 -2.63 4.25 -1.18
C PRO A 14 -1.35 4.25 -2.02
N VAL A 15 -1.20 5.19 -2.96
CA VAL A 15 0.01 5.30 -3.80
C VAL A 15 1.28 5.61 -3.00
N TRP A 16 1.14 6.25 -1.83
CA TRP A 16 2.26 6.55 -0.94
C TRP A 16 2.62 5.37 -0.05
N MET A 17 1.70 4.43 0.15
CA MET A 17 1.81 3.39 1.19
C MET A 17 2.96 2.41 0.97
N PRO A 18 3.30 1.95 -0.26
CA PRO A 18 4.46 1.09 -0.46
C PRO A 18 5.78 1.79 -0.13
N THR A 19 5.93 3.07 -0.52
CA THR A 19 7.12 3.87 -0.19
C THR A 19 7.21 4.13 1.30
N ALA A 20 6.09 4.51 1.93
CA ALA A 20 6.01 4.72 3.38
C ALA A 20 6.30 3.41 4.14
N ALA A 21 5.82 2.27 3.66
CA ALA A 21 6.07 0.96 4.26
C ALA A 21 7.57 0.64 4.25
N LEU A 22 8.26 0.83 3.11
CA LEU A 22 9.70 0.61 3.03
C LEU A 22 10.48 1.60 3.92
N ALA A 23 10.11 2.88 3.90
CA ALA A 23 10.76 3.89 4.73
C ALA A 23 10.62 3.58 6.23
N LEU A 24 9.42 3.21 6.67
CA LEU A 24 9.16 2.82 8.06
C LEU A 24 9.86 1.50 8.41
N ALA A 25 9.86 0.51 7.52
CA ALA A 25 10.59 -0.74 7.75
C ALA A 25 12.08 -0.47 7.98
N LEU A 26 12.71 0.36 7.15
CA LEU A 26 14.12 0.74 7.30
C LEU A 26 14.38 1.62 8.54
N ALA A 27 13.39 2.35 9.04
CA ALA A 27 13.53 3.20 10.22
C ALA A 27 13.30 2.44 11.54
N LEU A 28 12.38 1.49 11.54
CA LEU A 28 11.96 0.74 12.74
C LEU A 28 12.77 -0.53 12.97
N ASP A 29 13.38 -1.07 11.91
CA ASP A 29 14.12 -2.33 11.94
C ASP A 29 15.61 -2.11 11.59
N PRO A 30 16.48 -2.07 12.62
CA PRO A 30 17.92 -1.92 12.42
C PRO A 30 18.53 -3.01 11.55
N LEU A 31 17.98 -4.23 11.55
CA LEU A 31 18.50 -5.34 10.75
C LEU A 31 18.41 -5.00 9.26
N LEU A 32 17.27 -4.46 8.81
CA LEU A 32 17.07 -4.04 7.42
C LEU A 32 17.94 -2.84 7.07
N ALA A 33 18.07 -1.88 7.98
CA ALA A 33 18.84 -0.66 7.77
C ALA A 33 20.35 -0.94 7.59
N MET A 34 20.91 -1.85 8.39
CA MET A 34 22.34 -2.15 8.38
C MET A 34 22.81 -2.91 7.13
N MET A 35 21.93 -3.66 6.46
CA MET A 35 22.28 -4.37 5.23
C MET A 35 22.44 -3.45 4.01
N ILE A 36 22.00 -2.19 4.09
CA ILE A 36 21.94 -1.27 2.96
C ILE A 36 22.65 0.05 3.32
N PRO A 37 23.73 0.42 2.61
CA PRO A 37 24.35 1.73 2.76
C PRO A 37 23.33 2.87 2.60
N GLU A 38 23.55 3.99 3.28
CA GLU A 38 22.62 5.15 3.26
C GLU A 38 22.23 5.58 1.84
N ARG A 39 23.22 5.70 0.94
CA ARG A 39 22.98 6.04 -0.47
C ARG A 39 22.12 4.99 -1.18
N GLY A 40 22.32 3.71 -0.86
CA GLY A 40 21.50 2.61 -1.39
C GLY A 40 20.06 2.68 -0.89
N ARG A 41 19.83 3.04 0.38
CA ARG A 41 18.49 3.23 0.95
C ARG A 41 17.72 4.33 0.22
N GLN A 42 18.36 5.46 -0.05
CA GLN A 42 17.75 6.57 -0.79
C GLN A 42 17.42 6.19 -2.24
N MET A 43 18.33 5.47 -2.92
CA MET A 43 18.09 4.98 -4.28
C MET A 43 16.92 3.99 -4.32
N LEU A 44 16.83 3.07 -3.36
CA LEU A 44 15.71 2.13 -3.26
C LEU A 44 14.39 2.85 -3.00
N LEU A 45 14.36 3.79 -2.06
CA LEU A 45 13.16 4.59 -1.78
C LEU A 45 12.71 5.38 -3.02
N GLY A 46 13.64 6.00 -3.73
CA GLY A 46 13.35 6.71 -4.99
C GLY A 46 12.82 5.78 -6.08
N MET A 47 13.41 4.60 -6.25
CA MET A 47 12.95 3.57 -7.18
C MET A 47 11.53 3.11 -6.85
N ILE A 48 11.27 2.78 -5.59
CA ILE A 48 9.94 2.37 -5.14
C ILE A 48 8.94 3.51 -5.35
N PHE A 49 9.27 4.73 -4.95
CA PHE A 49 8.39 5.88 -5.18
C PHE A 49 8.03 6.08 -6.65
N LEU A 50 9.01 5.97 -7.55
CA LEU A 50 8.79 6.07 -8.99
C LEU A 50 7.81 5.00 -9.48
N MET A 51 8.06 3.73 -9.09
CA MET A 51 7.26 2.60 -9.53
C MET A 51 5.87 2.55 -8.89
N THR A 52 5.73 2.97 -7.63
CA THR A 52 4.48 2.78 -6.87
C THR A 52 3.61 4.02 -6.78
N ALA A 53 4.15 5.20 -7.09
CA ALA A 53 3.39 6.45 -7.13
C ALA A 53 3.42 7.11 -8.51
N VAL A 54 4.61 7.46 -9.01
CA VAL A 54 4.73 8.29 -10.22
C VAL A 54 4.13 7.61 -11.44
N PHE A 55 4.50 6.35 -11.72
CA PHE A 55 3.98 5.63 -12.88
C PHE A 55 2.47 5.31 -12.80
N PRO A 56 1.93 4.76 -11.69
CA PRO A 56 0.48 4.56 -11.55
C PRO A 56 -0.33 5.86 -11.70
N ILE A 57 0.12 6.97 -11.10
CA ILE A 57 -0.55 8.26 -11.20
C ILE A 57 -0.53 8.76 -12.65
N THR A 58 0.63 8.74 -13.30
CA THR A 58 0.78 9.17 -14.69
C THR A 58 -0.12 8.35 -15.62
N SER A 59 -0.12 7.03 -15.48
CA SER A 59 -0.98 6.15 -16.27
C SER A 59 -2.46 6.39 -16.01
N THR A 60 -2.86 6.65 -14.76
CA THR A 60 -4.24 7.02 -14.44
C THR A 60 -4.64 8.36 -15.05
N LEU A 61 -3.74 9.35 -15.11
CA LEU A 61 -3.98 10.62 -15.78
C LEU A 61 -4.12 10.46 -17.30
N LEU A 62 -3.35 9.56 -17.91
CA LEU A 62 -3.51 9.22 -19.33
C LEU A 62 -4.85 8.52 -19.58
N MET A 63 -5.26 7.62 -18.68
CA MET A 63 -6.58 6.97 -18.74
C MET A 63 -7.72 7.99 -18.66
N LEU A 64 -7.60 9.00 -17.80
CA LEU A 64 -8.55 10.12 -17.72
C LEU A 64 -8.64 10.88 -19.05
N ARG A 65 -7.49 11.18 -19.68
CA ARG A 65 -7.47 11.87 -20.98
C ARG A 65 -8.03 11.03 -22.13
N SER A 66 -7.87 9.71 -22.07
CA SER A 66 -8.42 8.78 -23.06
C SER A 66 -9.91 8.48 -22.89
N GLY A 67 -10.53 8.93 -21.79
CA GLY A 67 -11.92 8.61 -21.45
C GLY A 67 -12.12 7.21 -20.83
N THR A 68 -11.05 6.47 -20.54
CA THR A 68 -11.13 5.17 -19.84
C THR A 68 -11.64 5.31 -18.40
N VAL A 69 -11.34 6.44 -17.76
CA VAL A 69 -11.79 6.79 -16.40
C VAL A 69 -12.46 8.17 -16.47
N SER A 70 -13.63 8.34 -15.83
CA SER A 70 -14.40 9.59 -15.91
C SER A 70 -13.87 10.68 -14.98
N ALA A 71 -13.31 10.28 -13.83
CA ALA A 71 -12.69 11.18 -12.86
C ALA A 71 -11.63 10.45 -12.04
N LEU A 72 -10.63 11.16 -11.52
CA LEU A 72 -9.60 10.57 -10.65
C LEU A 72 -10.17 9.91 -9.38
N ALA A 73 -11.34 10.38 -8.93
CA ALA A 73 -12.06 9.77 -7.81
C ALA A 73 -12.70 8.41 -8.14
N MET A 74 -12.80 8.04 -9.43
CA MET A 74 -13.35 6.78 -9.94
C MET A 74 -14.68 6.41 -9.26
N PRO A 75 -15.74 7.21 -9.47
CA PRO A 75 -17.03 7.02 -8.78
C PRO A 75 -17.68 5.67 -9.14
N HIS A 76 -17.46 5.24 -10.39
CA HIS A 76 -17.96 3.97 -10.90
C HIS A 76 -16.96 2.84 -10.66
N ARG A 77 -17.46 1.69 -10.21
CA ARG A 77 -16.62 0.53 -9.88
C ARG A 77 -15.95 -0.05 -11.14
N GLN A 78 -16.64 0.00 -12.27
CA GLN A 78 -16.15 -0.53 -13.55
C GLN A 78 -14.87 0.16 -14.02
N GLU A 79 -14.68 1.43 -13.66
CA GLU A 79 -13.49 2.22 -14.05
C GLU A 79 -12.24 1.86 -13.25
N ARG A 80 -12.37 1.13 -12.13
CA ARG A 80 -11.26 0.84 -11.20
C ARG A 80 -10.37 -0.32 -11.67
N GLY A 81 -10.89 -1.19 -12.53
CA GLY A 81 -10.19 -2.39 -12.99
C GLY A 81 -8.89 -2.06 -13.73
N ALA A 82 -8.95 -1.16 -14.71
CA ALA A 82 -7.77 -0.77 -15.49
C ALA A 82 -6.67 -0.08 -14.64
N PRO A 83 -6.99 0.93 -13.79
CA PRO A 83 -6.03 1.50 -12.85
C PRO A 83 -5.41 0.48 -11.89
N TYR A 84 -6.19 -0.45 -11.34
CA TYR A 84 -5.66 -1.49 -10.45
C TYR A 84 -4.76 -2.48 -11.18
N LEU A 85 -5.12 -2.90 -12.40
CA LEU A 85 -4.28 -3.78 -13.21
C LEU A 85 -2.93 -3.13 -13.53
N VAL A 86 -2.94 -1.88 -13.98
CA VAL A 86 -1.70 -1.14 -14.27
C VAL A 86 -0.86 -0.93 -13.02
N THR A 87 -1.50 -0.61 -11.88
CA THR A 87 -0.81 -0.51 -10.58
C THR A 87 -0.15 -1.84 -10.20
N LEU A 88 -0.85 -2.96 -10.37
CA LEU A 88 -0.33 -4.30 -10.11
C LEU A 88 0.90 -4.62 -10.98
N VAL A 89 0.88 -4.26 -12.27
CA VAL A 89 2.01 -4.42 -13.19
C VAL A 89 3.23 -3.62 -12.72
N TYR A 90 3.06 -2.35 -12.34
CA TYR A 90 4.17 -1.55 -11.85
C TYR A 90 4.70 -2.05 -10.49
N PHE A 91 3.83 -2.52 -9.61
CA PHE A 91 4.26 -3.12 -8.34
C PHE A 91 5.01 -4.42 -8.58
N ALA A 92 4.62 -5.22 -9.58
CA ALA A 92 5.33 -6.45 -9.95
C ALA A 92 6.70 -6.14 -10.54
N MET A 93 6.81 -5.07 -11.32
CA MET A 93 8.10 -4.57 -11.80
C MET A 93 8.99 -4.09 -10.64
N ALA A 94 8.42 -3.35 -9.69
CA ALA A 94 9.14 -2.92 -8.49
C ALA A 94 9.67 -4.14 -7.71
N TYR A 95 8.83 -5.16 -7.53
CA TYR A 95 9.21 -6.41 -6.89
C TYR A 95 10.35 -7.14 -7.63
N TYR A 96 10.26 -7.23 -8.95
CA TYR A 96 11.31 -7.81 -9.78
C TYR A 96 12.66 -7.09 -9.57
N LEU A 97 12.66 -5.76 -9.53
CA LEU A 97 13.87 -4.97 -9.27
C LEU A 97 14.42 -5.19 -7.85
N LEU A 98 13.54 -5.32 -6.85
CA LEU A 98 13.95 -5.67 -5.48
C LEU A 98 14.62 -7.05 -5.42
N ARG A 99 14.10 -8.05 -6.13
CA ARG A 99 14.72 -9.40 -6.22
C ARG A 99 16.11 -9.40 -6.84
N ARG A 100 16.42 -8.39 -7.66
CA ARG A 100 17.76 -8.21 -8.26
C ARG A 100 18.75 -7.50 -7.33
N THR A 101 18.28 -7.02 -6.17
CA THR A 101 19.11 -6.33 -5.18
C THR A 101 19.37 -7.27 -4.00
N PRO A 102 20.60 -7.29 -3.41
CA PRO A 102 20.90 -8.11 -2.25
C PRO A 102 20.25 -7.53 -0.98
N LEU A 103 18.94 -7.73 -0.84
CA LEU A 103 18.13 -7.26 0.28
C LEU A 103 17.82 -8.39 1.26
N HIS A 104 17.53 -8.03 2.51
CA HIS A 104 16.99 -8.97 3.47
C HIS A 104 15.65 -9.55 2.96
N PRO A 105 15.40 -10.88 3.08
CA PRO A 105 14.18 -11.52 2.58
C PRO A 105 12.87 -10.90 3.10
N ALA A 106 12.89 -10.30 4.29
CA ALA A 106 11.72 -9.61 4.84
C ALA A 106 11.22 -8.44 3.94
N VAL A 107 12.12 -7.74 3.24
CA VAL A 107 11.71 -6.69 2.28
C VAL A 107 10.93 -7.32 1.12
N LEU A 108 11.38 -8.47 0.63
CA LEU A 108 10.67 -9.22 -0.42
C LEU A 108 9.33 -9.73 0.09
N ALA A 109 9.24 -10.23 1.32
CA ALA A 109 7.99 -10.66 1.93
C ALA A 109 6.98 -9.50 2.07
N ILE A 110 7.43 -8.31 2.49
CA ILE A 110 6.59 -7.09 2.55
C ILE A 110 6.00 -6.78 1.18
N PHE A 111 6.84 -6.73 0.13
CA PHE A 111 6.38 -6.39 -1.21
C PHE A 111 5.54 -7.51 -1.86
N THR A 112 5.75 -8.77 -1.46
CA THR A 112 4.86 -9.87 -1.84
C THR A 112 3.48 -9.67 -1.22
N GLY A 113 3.39 -9.28 0.05
CA GLY A 113 2.13 -8.92 0.70
C GLY A 113 1.44 -7.72 0.04
N ILE A 114 2.19 -6.68 -0.35
CA ILE A 114 1.66 -5.53 -1.08
C ILE A 114 1.10 -5.96 -2.45
N LEU A 115 1.79 -6.84 -3.17
CA LEU A 115 1.33 -7.41 -4.43
C LEU A 115 0.04 -8.22 -4.27
N LEU A 116 0.00 -9.12 -3.29
CA LEU A 116 -1.19 -9.94 -3.02
C LEU A 116 -2.38 -9.08 -2.56
N SER A 117 -2.13 -8.04 -1.77
CA SER A 117 -3.17 -7.07 -1.38
C SER A 117 -3.71 -6.31 -2.59
N THR A 118 -2.83 -5.88 -3.50
CA THR A 118 -3.21 -5.17 -4.73
C THR A 118 -3.96 -6.10 -5.70
N LEU A 119 -3.53 -7.34 -5.83
CA LEU A 119 -4.24 -8.38 -6.58
C LEU A 119 -5.62 -8.64 -5.96
N GLY A 120 -5.71 -8.72 -4.63
CA GLY A 120 -6.98 -8.82 -3.90
C GLY A 120 -7.91 -7.65 -4.20
N LEU A 121 -7.40 -6.42 -4.21
CA LEU A 121 -8.18 -5.23 -4.60
C LEU A 121 -8.69 -5.30 -6.04
N LEU A 122 -7.86 -5.79 -6.97
CA LEU A 122 -8.27 -6.00 -8.36
C LEU A 122 -9.41 -7.03 -8.43
N LEU A 123 -9.22 -8.22 -7.86
CA LEU A 123 -10.16 -9.34 -7.95
C LEU A 123 -11.47 -9.04 -7.20
N LEU A 124 -11.39 -8.59 -5.95
CA LEU A 124 -12.56 -8.23 -5.16
C LEU A 124 -13.26 -7.00 -5.74
N GLY A 125 -12.50 -6.05 -6.28
CA GLY A 125 -13.00 -4.86 -6.98
C GLY A 125 -13.91 -5.16 -8.19
N LEU A 126 -13.81 -6.36 -8.77
CA LEU A 126 -14.72 -6.82 -9.83
C LEU A 126 -16.14 -7.11 -9.36
N ARG A 127 -16.38 -7.24 -8.05
CA ARG A 127 -17.71 -7.51 -7.47
C ARG A 127 -18.09 -6.55 -6.34
N TRP A 128 -17.13 -6.09 -5.55
CA TRP A 128 -17.34 -5.33 -4.31
C TRP A 128 -16.37 -4.13 -4.20
N LYS A 129 -16.84 -2.96 -3.77
CA LYS A 129 -16.03 -1.72 -3.70
C LYS A 129 -15.12 -1.70 -2.45
N VAL A 130 -14.21 -2.67 -2.33
CA VAL A 130 -13.22 -2.69 -1.25
C VAL A 130 -12.37 -1.39 -1.25
N SER A 131 -12.14 -0.82 -0.07
CA SER A 131 -11.41 0.43 0.07
C SER A 131 -9.89 0.24 -0.08
N ALA A 132 -9.33 0.71 -1.19
CA ALA A 132 -7.88 0.69 -1.42
C ALA A 132 -7.08 1.51 -0.40
N HIS A 133 -7.66 2.60 0.12
CA HIS A 133 -7.03 3.42 1.16
C HIS A 133 -6.86 2.61 2.46
N MET A 134 -7.88 1.84 2.83
CA MET A 134 -7.83 0.99 4.01
C MET A 134 -6.89 -0.20 3.82
N ALA A 135 -6.84 -0.79 2.61
CA ALA A 135 -5.83 -1.81 2.28
C ALA A 135 -4.40 -1.27 2.35
N GLY A 136 -4.18 -0.03 1.91
CA GLY A 136 -2.88 0.63 2.03
C GLY A 136 -2.41 0.76 3.48
N ILE A 137 -3.19 1.42 4.34
CA ILE A 137 -2.81 1.60 5.76
C ILE A 137 -2.81 0.28 6.54
N GLY A 138 -3.73 -0.65 6.22
CA GLY A 138 -3.74 -2.00 6.77
C GLY A 138 -2.45 -2.74 6.45
N GLY A 139 -1.96 -2.63 5.21
CA GLY A 139 -0.67 -3.20 4.79
C GLY A 139 0.51 -2.66 5.59
N VAL A 140 0.54 -1.34 5.86
CA VAL A 140 1.57 -0.72 6.71
C VAL A 140 1.48 -1.26 8.15
N VAL A 141 0.29 -1.35 8.73
CA VAL A 141 0.09 -1.92 10.08
C VAL A 141 0.55 -3.37 10.14
N GLY A 142 0.15 -4.20 9.18
CA GLY A 142 0.57 -5.61 9.11
C GLY A 142 2.08 -5.76 8.96
N MET A 143 2.74 -4.86 8.22
CA MET A 143 4.19 -4.82 8.10
C MET A 143 4.87 -4.49 9.44
N VAL A 144 4.43 -3.44 10.14
CA VAL A 144 5.06 -3.03 11.42
C VAL A 144 4.90 -4.13 12.47
N ILE A 145 3.71 -4.74 12.56
CA ILE A 145 3.47 -5.88 13.47
C ILE A 145 4.35 -7.07 13.08
N GLY A 146 4.41 -7.42 11.79
CA GLY A 146 5.19 -8.55 11.31
C GLY A 146 6.69 -8.41 11.59
N LEU A 147 7.28 -7.24 11.33
CA LEU A 147 8.68 -6.97 11.67
C LEU A 147 8.92 -6.98 13.19
N GLY A 148 7.97 -6.48 13.98
CA GLY A 148 8.03 -6.57 15.44
C GLY A 148 8.08 -8.01 15.93
N LEU A 149 7.25 -8.89 15.36
CA LEU A 149 7.20 -10.31 15.73
C LEU A 149 8.41 -11.10 15.24
N MET A 150 8.94 -10.81 14.06
CA MET A 150 10.05 -11.56 13.46
C MET A 150 11.43 -11.11 13.93
N HIS A 151 11.65 -9.79 13.99
CA HIS A 151 12.97 -9.20 14.21
C HIS A 151 13.05 -8.40 15.52
N GLY A 152 11.96 -8.29 16.27
CA GLY A 152 11.91 -7.42 17.46
C GLY A 152 11.92 -5.93 17.12
N ALA A 153 11.52 -5.55 15.89
CA ALA A 153 11.45 -4.15 15.47
C ALA A 153 10.45 -3.34 16.33
N SER A 154 10.65 -2.03 16.41
CA SER A 154 9.78 -1.18 17.24
C SER A 154 8.34 -1.15 16.73
N THR A 155 7.39 -1.54 17.58
CA THR A 155 5.94 -1.51 17.29
C THR A 155 5.23 -0.30 17.91
N SER A 156 5.99 0.66 18.44
CA SER A 156 5.47 1.86 19.11
C SER A 156 4.55 2.73 18.23
N LEU A 157 4.66 2.63 16.91
CA LEU A 157 3.79 3.34 15.96
C LEU A 157 2.43 2.66 15.73
N VAL A 158 2.23 1.41 16.15
CA VAL A 158 0.99 0.67 15.88
C VAL A 158 -0.26 1.39 16.42
N PRO A 159 -0.30 1.90 17.67
CA PRO A 159 -1.45 2.65 18.16
C PRO A 159 -1.77 3.90 17.32
N VAL A 160 -0.73 4.63 16.90
CA VAL A 160 -0.88 5.82 16.06
C VAL A 160 -1.45 5.44 14.69
N LEU A 161 -0.94 4.37 14.07
CA LEU A 161 -1.45 3.88 12.79
C LEU A 161 -2.92 3.42 12.88
N PHE A 162 -3.33 2.80 13.98
CA PHE A 162 -4.74 2.45 14.21
C PHE A 162 -5.64 3.67 14.34
N VAL A 163 -5.19 4.72 15.05
CA VAL A 163 -5.93 5.99 15.12
C VAL A 163 -6.05 6.62 13.73
N LEU A 164 -4.95 6.69 12.97
CA LEU A 164 -4.96 7.19 11.60
C LEU A 164 -5.86 6.37 10.68
N ALA A 165 -5.88 5.03 10.83
CA ALA A 165 -6.77 4.15 10.09
C ALA A 165 -8.25 4.39 10.42
N GLY A 166 -8.60 4.64 11.70
CA GLY A 166 -9.95 4.99 12.11
C GLY A 166 -10.41 6.33 11.52
N LEU A 167 -9.53 7.34 11.54
CA LEU A 167 -9.80 8.65 10.93
C LEU A 167 -9.95 8.53 9.41
N LEU A 168 -9.06 7.78 8.76
CA LEU A 168 -9.10 7.54 7.32
C LEU A 168 -10.37 6.78 6.91
N GLY A 169 -10.73 5.73 7.64
CA GLY A 169 -11.95 4.97 7.41
C GLY A 169 -13.20 5.84 7.51
N SER A 170 -13.27 6.69 8.54
CA SER A 170 -14.33 7.69 8.69
C SER A 170 -14.37 8.65 7.49
N ALA A 171 -13.21 9.16 7.06
CA ALA A 171 -13.11 10.03 5.89
C ALA A 171 -13.55 9.35 4.58
N ARG A 172 -13.31 8.04 4.42
CA ARG A 172 -13.77 7.27 3.25
C ARG A 172 -15.27 7.06 3.24
N MET A 173 -15.88 6.82 4.40
CA MET A 173 -17.36 6.75 4.50
C MET A 173 -18.01 8.10 4.20
N MET A 174 -17.37 9.23 4.55
CA MET A 174 -17.91 10.58 4.34
C MET A 174 -17.76 11.15 2.92
N VAL A 175 -16.72 10.72 2.19
CA VAL A 175 -16.31 11.35 0.91
C VAL A 175 -16.55 10.45 -0.31
N SER A 176 -16.52 9.13 -0.14
CA SER A 176 -16.60 8.18 -1.24
C SER A 176 -17.73 7.17 -1.05
N ASP A 177 -18.64 7.45 -0.10
CA ASP A 177 -19.81 6.65 0.27
C ASP A 177 -19.50 5.16 0.49
N HIS A 178 -18.29 4.89 1.01
CA HIS A 178 -17.91 3.54 1.38
C HIS A 178 -18.75 3.05 2.56
N THR A 179 -19.10 1.76 2.55
CA THR A 179 -19.75 1.13 3.70
C THR A 179 -18.72 0.68 4.73
N TRP A 180 -19.17 0.44 5.97
CA TRP A 180 -18.29 -0.10 7.01
C TRP A 180 -17.64 -1.43 6.60
N GLY A 181 -18.38 -2.30 5.91
CA GLY A 181 -17.84 -3.57 5.40
C GLY A 181 -16.75 -3.40 4.34
N GLU A 182 -16.82 -2.37 3.49
CA GLU A 182 -15.79 -2.06 2.50
C GLU A 182 -14.52 -1.47 3.11
N VAL A 183 -14.68 -0.71 4.20
CA VAL A 183 -13.59 -0.13 4.98
C VAL A 183 -12.87 -1.21 5.77
N SER A 184 -13.60 -2.06 6.49
CA SER A 184 -13.04 -3.12 7.33
C SER A 184 -12.40 -4.23 6.50
N SER A 185 -13.02 -4.63 5.38
CA SER A 185 -12.42 -5.61 4.44
C SER A 185 -11.14 -5.09 3.80
N GLY A 186 -11.08 -3.80 3.45
CA GLY A 186 -9.84 -3.18 2.97
C GLY A 186 -8.73 -3.26 4.01
N MET A 187 -9.02 -2.84 5.25
CA MET A 187 -8.06 -2.91 6.37
C MET A 187 -7.55 -4.34 6.58
N ALA A 188 -8.45 -5.31 6.64
CA ALA A 188 -8.11 -6.72 6.85
C ALA A 188 -7.29 -7.28 5.68
N LEU A 189 -7.64 -6.98 4.43
CA LEU A 189 -6.91 -7.42 3.25
C LEU A 189 -5.45 -6.95 3.28
N GLY A 190 -5.22 -5.66 3.54
CA GLY A 190 -3.87 -5.11 3.65
C GLY A 190 -3.08 -5.78 4.77
N LEU A 191 -3.64 -5.79 5.97
CA LEU A 191 -2.99 -6.30 7.18
C LEU A 191 -2.64 -7.78 7.04
N CYS A 192 -3.59 -8.62 6.65
CA CYS A 192 -3.38 -10.06 6.56
C CYS A 192 -2.37 -10.43 5.47
N CYS A 193 -2.38 -9.73 4.33
CA CYS A 193 -1.43 -10.01 3.25
C CYS A 193 0.02 -9.70 3.67
N THR A 194 0.30 -8.51 4.24
CA THR A 194 1.68 -8.15 4.62
C THR A 194 2.15 -8.89 5.87
N LEU A 195 1.29 -9.01 6.89
CA LEU A 195 1.60 -9.77 8.10
C LEU A 195 1.83 -11.25 7.79
N GLY A 196 0.93 -11.86 7.01
CA GLY A 196 1.05 -13.27 6.64
C GLY A 196 2.30 -13.56 5.82
N CYS A 197 2.62 -12.73 4.82
CA CYS A 197 3.83 -12.95 4.03
C CYS A 197 5.10 -12.85 4.86
N LEU A 198 5.15 -11.91 5.82
CA LEU A 198 6.26 -11.80 6.76
C LEU A 198 6.35 -13.07 7.64
N LEU A 199 5.31 -13.39 8.39
CA LEU A 199 5.33 -14.49 9.37
C LEU A 199 5.65 -15.85 8.75
N PHE A 200 5.18 -16.11 7.53
CA PHE A 200 5.42 -17.36 6.83
C PHE A 200 6.61 -17.32 5.86
N GLY A 201 7.33 -16.19 5.80
CA GLY A 201 8.48 -16.01 4.90
C GLY A 201 8.11 -16.19 3.41
N VAL A 202 6.90 -15.79 3.01
CA VAL A 202 6.41 -15.96 1.63
C VAL A 202 6.94 -14.84 0.76
N TYR A 203 7.80 -15.22 -0.20
CA TYR A 203 8.27 -14.39 -1.30
C TYR A 203 8.59 -15.29 -2.50
N PHE A 204 8.52 -14.75 -3.73
CA PHE A 204 8.68 -15.47 -4.99
C PHE A 204 9.96 -15.07 -5.76
#